data_AF-A0A6G0YTR6-F1
#
_entry.id   AF-A0A6G0YTR6-F1
#
_cell.length_a   1.000
_cell.length_b   1.000
_cell.length_c   1.000
_cell.angle_alpha   90.00
_cell.angle_beta   90.00
_cell.angle_gamma   90.00
#
_symmetry.space_group_name_H-M   'P 1'
#
loop_
_entity.id
_entity.type
_entity.pdbx_description
1 polymer ?
#
loop_
_entity_poly.entity_id
_entity_poly.type
_entity_poly.pdbx_seq_one_letter_code
_entity_poly.pdbx_strand_id
1 'polypeptide(L)'
;MAGNLLVGIVGNNCVVIAAEKFYENQNTICSLDGKITVAWSGYSADSMTIIDKAKMYTNTVHGLNSPANRVAEFLIDPEIRVLNNLPTLPYTESFMVASSDNNGQNLYVTDTYGTISHVLASAVGRKSDLITNVLVENYSTANKSILGTVEFALKTLCVISEPDAKLIDVSVTAFNRPFEIVDSSIVNQFLSKIEFSRIVNDAVKIDEV
;
A
#
# COMPACT_ATOMS: atom_id res chain seq x y z
N MET A 1 3.53 -1.78 -18.28
CA MET A 1 2.82 -3.00 -17.87
C MET A 1 2.10 -2.64 -16.57
N ALA A 2 0.78 -2.42 -16.61
CA ALA A 2 0.08 -1.83 -15.47
C ALA A 2 -0.28 -2.92 -14.46
N GLY A 3 0.40 -2.95 -13.31
CA GLY A 3 0.01 -3.77 -12.17
C GLY A 3 -1.24 -3.22 -11.47
N ASN A 4 -1.75 -3.98 -10.50
CA ASN A 4 -2.84 -3.59 -9.61
C ASN A 4 -2.55 -2.26 -8.91
N LEU A 5 -3.57 -1.47 -8.61
CA LEU A 5 -3.39 -0.20 -7.91
C LEU A 5 -3.10 -0.45 -6.43
N LEU A 6 -2.06 0.19 -5.93
CA LEU A 6 -1.77 0.32 -4.51
C LEU A 6 -1.88 1.78 -4.09
N VAL A 7 -2.40 2.02 -2.90
CA VAL A 7 -2.49 3.34 -2.28
C VAL A 7 -1.91 3.23 -0.87
N GLY A 8 -0.86 3.99 -0.59
CA GLY A 8 -0.22 4.07 0.73
C GLY A 8 -0.37 5.46 1.33
N ILE A 9 -0.76 5.54 2.61
CA ILE A 9 -0.98 6.81 3.31
C ILE A 9 -0.45 6.71 4.74
N VAL A 10 0.36 7.69 5.13
CA VAL A 10 0.85 7.89 6.50
C VAL A 10 -0.17 8.73 7.28
N GLY A 11 -0.79 8.11 8.29
CA GLY A 11 -1.62 8.78 9.28
C GLY A 11 -0.81 9.20 10.52
N ASN A 12 -1.49 9.64 11.58
CA ASN A 12 -0.82 10.16 12.78
C ASN A 12 -0.10 9.06 13.57
N ASN A 13 -0.71 7.88 13.68
CA ASN A 13 -0.21 6.76 14.49
C ASN A 13 -0.14 5.44 13.70
N CYS A 14 -0.42 5.49 12.40
CA CYS A 14 -0.49 4.31 11.54
C CYS A 14 -0.05 4.63 10.11
N VAL A 15 0.33 3.59 9.37
CA VAL A 15 0.44 3.62 7.91
C VAL A 15 -0.60 2.66 7.36
N VAL A 16 -1.42 3.13 6.43
CA VAL A 16 -2.43 2.31 5.76
C VAL A 16 -1.97 2.04 4.34
N ILE A 17 -2.06 0.78 3.93
CA ILE A 17 -1.92 0.40 2.52
C ILE A 17 -3.19 -0.29 2.08
N ALA A 18 -3.82 0.24 1.03
CA ALA A 18 -4.93 -0.39 0.32
C ALA A 18 -4.42 -0.92 -1.03
N ALA A 19 -4.74 -2.17 -1.35
CA ALA A 19 -4.28 -2.85 -2.55
C ALA A 19 -5.46 -3.46 -3.31
N GLU A 20 -5.60 -3.13 -4.59
CA GLU A 20 -6.45 -3.88 -5.52
C GLU A 20 -5.85 -5.27 -5.76
N LYS A 21 -6.73 -6.26 -5.96
CA LYS A 21 -6.41 -7.61 -6.40
C LYS A 21 -7.08 -7.89 -7.74
N PHE A 22 -6.43 -8.74 -8.55
CA PHE A 22 -7.07 -9.28 -9.74
C PHE A 22 -7.96 -10.50 -9.42
N TYR A 23 -7.63 -11.24 -8.35
CA TYR A 23 -8.34 -12.44 -7.91
C TYR A 23 -8.41 -12.50 -6.38
N GLU A 24 -9.48 -13.03 -5.80
CA GLU A 24 -9.70 -13.05 -4.33
C GLU A 24 -8.52 -13.69 -3.56
N ASN A 25 -7.96 -14.79 -4.09
CA ASN A 25 -6.86 -15.54 -3.46
C ASN A 25 -5.46 -14.97 -3.75
N GLN A 26 -5.37 -13.83 -4.44
CA GLN A 26 -4.08 -13.19 -4.72
C GLN A 26 -3.59 -12.46 -3.47
N ASN A 27 -2.38 -12.79 -3.01
CA ASN A 27 -1.70 -12.00 -2.00
C ASN A 27 -1.02 -10.81 -2.68
N THR A 28 -1.28 -9.60 -2.17
CA THR A 28 -0.64 -8.34 -2.62
C THR A 28 -0.06 -7.54 -1.46
N ILE A 29 -0.33 -7.97 -0.23
CA ILE A 29 0.17 -7.38 1.03
C ILE A 29 0.60 -8.52 1.94
N CYS A 30 1.73 -8.33 2.65
CA CYS A 30 2.13 -9.22 3.73
C CYS A 30 2.94 -8.49 4.79
N SER A 31 2.96 -9.03 6.01
CA SER A 31 3.91 -8.60 7.03
C SER A 31 5.22 -9.37 6.91
N LEU A 32 6.34 -8.67 7.14
CA LEU A 32 7.65 -9.31 7.26
C LEU A 32 7.98 -9.71 8.70
N ASP A 33 7.61 -8.85 9.66
CA ASP A 33 8.06 -8.93 11.06
C ASP A 33 7.07 -8.26 12.04
N GLY A 34 5.78 -8.19 11.65
CA GLY A 34 4.72 -7.52 12.42
C GLY A 34 4.78 -5.99 12.40
N LYS A 35 5.97 -5.39 12.42
CA LYS A 35 6.20 -3.93 12.39
C LYS A 35 6.31 -3.38 10.97
N ILE A 36 6.75 -4.21 10.04
CA ILE A 36 6.94 -3.87 8.63
C ILE A 36 5.92 -4.64 7.80
N THR A 37 5.21 -3.89 6.97
CA THR A 37 4.27 -4.39 5.98
C THR A 37 4.79 -4.05 4.60
N VAL A 38 4.78 -5.03 3.71
CA VAL A 38 5.14 -4.85 2.30
C VAL A 38 3.94 -5.16 1.44
N ALA A 39 3.64 -4.25 0.51
CA ALA A 39 2.70 -4.46 -0.57
C ALA A 39 3.41 -4.31 -1.92
N TRP A 40 2.90 -4.96 -2.96
CA TRP A 40 3.51 -4.94 -4.28
C TRP A 40 2.49 -4.90 -5.42
N SER A 41 2.93 -4.29 -6.51
CA SER A 41 2.19 -4.20 -7.77
C SER A 41 3.08 -4.71 -8.89
N GLY A 42 2.61 -5.73 -9.62
CA GLY A 42 3.39 -6.35 -10.70
C GLY A 42 3.25 -7.86 -10.74
N TYR A 43 4.26 -8.52 -11.32
CA TYR A 43 4.25 -9.96 -11.54
C TYR A 43 4.39 -10.72 -10.22
N SER A 44 3.30 -11.38 -9.80
CA SER A 44 3.18 -11.89 -8.43
C SER A 44 4.16 -13.01 -8.09
N ALA A 45 4.57 -13.86 -9.04
CA ALA A 45 5.49 -14.97 -8.75
C ALA A 45 6.91 -14.49 -8.41
N ASP A 46 7.42 -13.52 -9.18
CA ASP A 46 8.73 -12.90 -8.93
C ASP A 46 8.69 -12.10 -7.62
N SER A 47 7.60 -11.36 -7.41
CA SER A 47 7.35 -10.60 -6.17
C SER A 47 7.35 -11.49 -4.93
N MET A 48 6.67 -12.65 -4.97
CA MET A 48 6.64 -13.59 -3.83
C MET A 48 8.03 -14.13 -3.51
N THR A 49 8.82 -14.46 -4.53
CA THR A 49 10.18 -14.97 -4.35
C THR A 49 11.06 -13.96 -3.62
N ILE A 50 11.06 -12.69 -4.03
CA ILE A 50 11.87 -11.66 -3.37
C ILE A 50 11.34 -11.31 -1.97
N ILE A 51 10.03 -11.33 -1.77
CA ILE A 51 9.40 -11.09 -0.46
C ILE A 51 9.77 -12.19 0.54
N ASP A 52 9.76 -13.45 0.13
CA ASP A 52 10.15 -14.54 1.03
C ASP A 52 11.63 -14.44 1.43
N LYS A 53 12.49 -13.96 0.52
CA LYS A 53 13.88 -13.61 0.85
C LYS A 53 13.95 -12.42 1.81
N ALA A 54 13.11 -11.40 1.63
CA ALA A 54 13.04 -10.25 2.53
C ALA A 54 12.56 -10.65 3.93
N LYS A 55 11.61 -11.60 4.05
CA LYS A 55 11.21 -12.18 5.34
C LYS A 55 12.37 -12.89 6.03
N MET A 56 13.11 -13.73 5.29
CA MET A 56 14.30 -14.39 5.83
C MET A 56 15.37 -13.38 6.27
N TYR A 57 15.63 -12.36 5.45
CA TYR A 57 16.58 -11.28 5.76
C TYR A 57 16.20 -10.53 7.05
N THR A 58 14.93 -10.14 7.16
CA THR A 58 14.40 -9.39 8.30
C THR A 58 14.55 -10.21 9.60
N ASN A 59 14.25 -11.51 9.54
CA ASN A 59 14.34 -12.40 10.69
C ASN A 59 15.78 -12.77 11.10
N THR A 60 16.76 -12.73 10.18
CA THR A 60 18.12 -13.25 10.41
C THR A 60 19.17 -12.17 10.65
N VAL A 61 19.15 -11.07 9.91
CA VAL A 61 20.27 -10.10 9.87
C VAL A 61 20.15 -9.01 10.94
N HIS A 62 18.95 -8.52 11.22
CA HIS A 62 18.73 -7.42 12.18
C HIS A 62 17.91 -7.81 13.40
N GLY A 63 17.47 -9.06 13.51
CA GLY A 63 16.42 -9.47 14.45
C GLY A 63 15.11 -8.72 14.20
N LEU A 64 14.20 -8.70 15.19
CA LEU A 64 12.85 -8.11 15.11
C LEU A 64 12.81 -6.56 14.93
N ASN A 65 13.92 -5.92 14.53
CA ASN A 65 14.11 -4.46 14.49
C ASN A 65 14.81 -4.01 13.19
N SER A 66 14.60 -4.70 12.06
CA SER A 66 15.09 -4.18 10.77
C SER A 66 14.47 -2.81 10.49
N PRO A 67 15.24 -1.80 10.05
CA PRO A 67 14.65 -0.53 9.66
C PRO A 67 14.03 -0.64 8.25
N ALA A 68 12.89 0.00 8.04
CA ALA A 68 12.09 -0.19 6.81
C ALA A 68 12.77 0.33 5.53
N ASN A 69 13.63 1.35 5.63
CA ASN A 69 14.44 1.80 4.50
C ASN A 69 15.37 0.69 3.99
N ARG A 70 15.96 -0.10 4.90
CA ARG A 70 16.88 -1.18 4.52
C ARG A 70 16.15 -2.35 3.88
N VAL A 71 14.90 -2.59 4.28
CA VAL A 71 14.01 -3.54 3.59
C VAL A 71 13.69 -3.06 2.18
N ALA A 72 13.39 -1.77 2.01
CA ALA A 72 13.15 -1.21 0.67
C ALA A 72 14.38 -1.37 -0.23
N GLU A 73 15.59 -1.11 0.29
CA GLU A 73 16.86 -1.35 -0.43
C GLU A 73 17.02 -2.83 -0.79
N PHE A 74 16.74 -3.75 0.13
CA PHE A 74 16.84 -5.19 -0.11
C PHE A 74 15.93 -5.66 -1.25
N LEU A 75 14.68 -5.15 -1.33
CA LEU A 75 13.70 -5.57 -2.34
C LEU A 75 14.11 -5.25 -3.78
N ILE A 76 14.94 -4.22 -3.97
CA ILE A 76 15.43 -3.77 -5.27
C ILE A 76 16.90 -4.10 -5.50
N ASP A 77 17.57 -4.80 -4.59
CA ASP A 77 18.99 -5.08 -4.71
C ASP A 77 19.27 -5.95 -5.97
N PRO A 78 20.08 -5.47 -6.94
CA PRO A 78 20.33 -6.20 -8.17
C PRO A 78 21.11 -7.50 -7.92
N GLU A 79 22.00 -7.55 -6.94
CA GLU A 79 22.78 -8.75 -6.63
C GLU A 79 21.88 -9.86 -6.09
N ILE A 80 20.97 -9.50 -5.19
CA ILE A 80 19.97 -10.42 -4.63
C ILE A 80 19.07 -10.96 -5.74
N ARG A 81 18.68 -10.12 -6.69
CA ARG A 81 17.86 -10.54 -7.84
C ARG A 81 18.59 -11.48 -8.77
N VAL A 82 19.84 -11.18 -9.14
CA VAL A 82 20.67 -12.08 -9.95
C VAL A 82 20.82 -13.43 -9.27
N LEU A 83 21.09 -13.46 -7.96
CA LEU A 83 21.26 -14.70 -7.20
C LEU A 83 19.99 -15.58 -7.19
N ASN A 84 18.81 -14.97 -7.30
CA ASN A 84 17.53 -15.68 -7.31
C ASN A 84 16.92 -15.81 -8.72
N ASN A 85 17.69 -15.57 -9.78
CA ASN A 85 17.25 -15.62 -11.18
C ASN A 85 16.05 -14.70 -11.47
N LEU A 86 15.97 -13.55 -10.81
CA LEU A 86 14.93 -12.55 -11.01
C LEU A 86 15.39 -11.46 -11.99
N PRO A 87 14.45 -10.80 -12.71
CA PRO A 87 14.76 -9.65 -13.56
C PRO A 87 15.42 -8.53 -12.75
N THR A 88 16.47 -7.91 -13.30
CA THR A 88 17.24 -6.86 -12.62
C THR A 88 16.85 -5.44 -13.02
N LEU A 89 16.63 -5.14 -14.30
CA LEU A 89 16.12 -3.84 -14.73
C LEU A 89 15.55 -3.88 -16.16
N PRO A 90 14.39 -3.27 -16.42
CA PRO A 90 13.46 -2.73 -15.44
C PRO A 90 12.86 -3.84 -14.56
N TYR A 91 12.67 -3.57 -13.27
CA TYR A 91 11.98 -4.49 -12.37
C TYR A 91 10.55 -4.71 -12.84
N THR A 92 10.07 -5.93 -12.68
CA THR A 92 8.71 -6.36 -13.06
C THR A 92 7.63 -5.95 -12.06
N GLU A 93 8.05 -5.42 -10.91
CA GLU A 93 7.18 -4.98 -9.82
C GLU A 93 7.69 -3.72 -9.15
N SER A 94 6.80 -3.11 -8.39
CA SER A 94 7.04 -1.94 -7.55
C SER A 94 6.49 -2.24 -6.16
N PHE A 95 7.19 -1.76 -5.12
CA PHE A 95 6.89 -2.08 -3.73
C PHE A 95 6.45 -0.83 -2.96
N MET A 96 5.56 -1.05 -2.00
CA MET A 96 5.31 -0.12 -0.89
C MET A 96 5.72 -0.81 0.41
N VAL A 97 6.57 -0.16 1.19
CA VAL A 97 7.04 -0.65 2.48
C VAL A 97 6.54 0.31 3.56
N ALA A 98 5.55 -0.13 4.32
CA ALA A 98 5.00 0.56 5.47
C ALA A 98 5.67 0.07 6.76
N SER A 99 5.92 1.00 7.69
CA SER A 99 6.39 0.66 9.03
C SER A 99 5.88 1.63 10.06
N SER A 100 5.74 1.14 11.29
CA SER A 100 5.41 1.96 12.45
C SER A 100 6.26 1.47 13.62
N ASP A 101 7.34 2.19 13.90
CA ASP A 101 8.34 1.87 14.91
C ASP A 101 8.60 3.07 15.84
N ASN A 102 9.67 3.01 16.64
CA ASN A 102 10.05 4.10 17.53
C ASN A 102 10.46 5.38 16.79
N ASN A 103 10.81 5.29 15.51
CA ASN A 103 11.18 6.42 14.67
C ASN A 103 9.95 7.06 13.99
N GLY A 104 8.76 6.50 14.22
CA GLY A 104 7.49 7.00 13.70
C GLY A 104 6.93 6.14 12.58
N GLN A 105 6.01 6.72 11.83
CA GLN A 105 5.31 6.08 10.72
C GLN A 105 6.03 6.39 9.42
N ASN A 106 6.56 5.37 8.76
CA ASN A 106 7.32 5.54 7.52
C ASN A 106 6.70 4.74 6.38
N LEU A 107 6.64 5.37 5.21
CA LEU A 107 6.22 4.77 3.96
C LEU A 107 7.31 4.99 2.91
N TYR A 108 7.87 3.88 2.42
CA TYR A 108 8.81 3.87 1.32
C TYR A 108 8.15 3.28 0.09
N VAL A 109 8.41 3.86 -1.07
CA VAL A 109 7.87 3.43 -2.35
C VAL A 109 9.03 3.20 -3.31
N THR A 110 9.00 2.07 -4.01
CA THR A 110 9.98 1.76 -5.05
C THR A 110 9.33 1.79 -6.42
N ASP A 111 10.04 2.27 -7.43
CA ASP A 111 9.61 2.19 -8.83
C ASP A 111 10.24 0.98 -9.55
N THR A 112 9.88 0.78 -10.81
CA THR A 112 10.44 -0.28 -11.66
C THR A 112 11.89 0.00 -12.10
N TYR A 113 12.49 1.11 -11.72
CA TYR A 113 13.84 1.53 -12.11
C TYR A 113 14.81 1.56 -10.92
N GLY A 114 14.37 1.18 -9.72
CA GLY A 114 15.21 1.11 -8.52
C GLY A 114 15.32 2.40 -7.74
N THR A 115 14.45 3.37 -8.02
CA THR A 115 14.31 4.57 -7.20
C THR A 115 13.55 4.22 -5.93
N ILE A 116 14.05 4.67 -4.78
CA ILE A 116 13.35 4.59 -3.49
C ILE A 116 12.93 6.01 -3.09
N SER A 117 11.64 6.19 -2.83
CA SER A 117 11.07 7.45 -2.36
C SER A 117 10.49 7.29 -0.96
N HIS A 118 10.83 8.19 -0.04
CA HIS A 118 10.18 8.30 1.27
C HIS A 118 9.08 9.37 1.19
N VAL A 119 7.83 8.97 1.43
CA VAL A 119 6.65 9.79 1.11
C VAL A 119 5.59 9.69 2.20
N LEU A 120 4.73 10.71 2.28
CA LEU A 120 3.59 10.71 3.20
C LEU A 120 2.35 10.04 2.61
N ALA A 121 2.16 10.15 1.30
CA ALA A 121 1.12 9.47 0.57
C ALA A 121 1.55 9.28 -0.88
N SER A 122 1.27 8.13 -1.47
CA SER A 122 1.54 7.85 -2.88
C SER A 122 0.71 6.68 -3.35
N ALA A 123 0.55 6.58 -4.66
CA ALA A 123 0.02 5.40 -5.33
C ALA A 123 1.09 4.72 -6.21
N VAL A 124 0.89 3.43 -6.47
CA VAL A 124 1.73 2.61 -7.37
C VAL A 124 0.81 1.76 -8.25
N GLY A 125 1.23 1.51 -9.49
CA GLY A 125 0.47 0.68 -10.44
C GLY A 125 -0.34 1.51 -11.42
N ARG A 126 -1.50 0.98 -11.82
CA ARG A 126 -2.38 1.57 -12.85
C ARG A 126 -2.80 3.01 -12.49
N LYS A 127 -2.50 3.97 -13.39
CA LYS A 127 -2.86 5.40 -13.24
C LYS A 127 -2.38 6.02 -11.91
N SER A 128 -1.26 5.52 -11.37
CA SER A 128 -0.69 5.99 -10.10
C SER A 128 -0.40 7.48 -10.10
N ASP A 129 0.08 8.08 -11.20
CA ASP A 129 0.36 9.52 -11.27
C ASP A 129 -0.86 10.39 -10.94
N LEU A 130 -2.03 10.04 -11.49
CA LEU A 130 -3.28 10.76 -11.24
C LEU A 130 -3.71 10.62 -9.78
N ILE A 131 -3.62 9.41 -9.23
CA ILE A 131 -4.01 9.13 -7.84
C ILE A 131 -3.07 9.80 -6.86
N THR A 132 -1.77 9.80 -7.13
CA THR A 132 -0.77 10.48 -6.31
C THR A 132 -1.06 11.98 -6.28
N ASN A 133 -1.44 12.61 -7.40
CA ASN A 133 -1.84 14.03 -7.40
C ASN A 133 -3.08 14.26 -6.51
N VAL A 134 -4.11 13.42 -6.63
CA VAL A 134 -5.31 13.50 -5.77
C VAL A 134 -4.95 13.34 -4.30
N LEU A 135 -4.04 12.41 -3.97
CA LEU A 135 -3.56 12.22 -2.61
C LEU A 135 -2.86 13.48 -2.10
N VAL A 136 -1.93 14.04 -2.87
CA VAL A 136 -1.17 15.23 -2.48
C VAL A 136 -2.09 16.43 -2.22
N GLU A 137 -3.09 16.66 -3.06
CA GLU A 137 -4.04 17.77 -2.91
C GLU A 137 -4.91 17.63 -1.64
N ASN A 138 -5.29 16.40 -1.29
CA ASN A 138 -6.24 16.13 -0.20
C ASN A 138 -5.55 15.73 1.12
N TYR A 139 -4.25 15.46 1.13
CA TYR A 139 -3.53 14.93 2.29
C TYR A 139 -3.56 15.86 3.52
N SER A 140 -3.48 17.17 3.28
CA SER A 140 -3.44 18.17 4.37
C SER A 140 -4.76 18.30 5.13
N THR A 141 -5.89 18.09 4.44
CA THR A 141 -7.25 18.18 5.01
C THR A 141 -7.81 16.82 5.43
N ALA A 142 -7.13 15.72 5.06
CA ALA A 142 -7.55 14.37 5.42
C ALA A 142 -7.53 14.12 6.93
N ASN A 143 -8.50 13.35 7.40
CA ASN A 143 -8.52 12.85 8.78
C ASN A 143 -7.47 11.74 8.94
N LYS A 144 -6.39 12.04 9.68
CA LYS A 144 -5.23 11.14 9.89
C LYS A 144 -5.38 10.21 11.09
N SER A 145 -6.59 10.05 11.64
CA SER A 145 -6.90 8.94 12.54
C SER A 145 -6.84 7.60 11.80
N ILE A 146 -6.77 6.46 12.50
CA ILE A 146 -6.69 5.14 11.85
C ILE A 146 -7.87 4.92 10.89
N LEU A 147 -9.10 5.07 11.39
CA LEU A 147 -10.32 4.89 10.57
C LEU A 147 -10.43 5.96 9.48
N GLY A 148 -10.04 7.21 9.77
CA GLY A 148 -10.03 8.28 8.78
C GLY A 148 -9.04 8.02 7.65
N THR A 149 -7.88 7.43 7.95
CA THR A 149 -6.84 7.09 6.97
C THR A 149 -7.29 5.92 6.11
N VAL A 150 -7.98 4.93 6.69
CA VAL A 150 -8.62 3.82 5.94
C VAL A 150 -9.69 4.35 5.00
N GLU A 151 -10.60 5.20 5.50
CA GLU A 151 -11.64 5.82 4.68
C GLU A 151 -11.03 6.65 3.55
N PHE A 152 -9.96 7.41 3.83
CA PHE A 152 -9.26 8.19 2.82
C PHE A 152 -8.63 7.30 1.75
N ALA A 153 -7.90 6.24 2.13
CA ALA A 153 -7.28 5.31 1.19
C ALA A 153 -8.32 4.63 0.27
N LEU A 154 -9.44 4.18 0.83
CA LEU A 154 -10.54 3.58 0.07
C LEU A 154 -11.19 4.60 -0.87
N LYS A 155 -11.44 5.82 -0.39
CA LYS A 155 -12.00 6.90 -1.22
C LYS A 155 -11.11 7.21 -2.41
N THR A 156 -9.79 7.25 -2.22
CA THR A 156 -8.83 7.50 -3.29
C THR A 156 -8.79 6.35 -4.29
N LEU A 157 -8.89 5.10 -3.84
CA LEU A 157 -8.96 3.93 -4.72
C LEU A 157 -10.25 3.99 -5.58
N CYS A 158 -11.37 4.41 -4.99
CA CYS A 158 -12.65 4.57 -5.68
C CYS A 158 -12.68 5.67 -6.78
N VAL A 159 -11.63 6.48 -6.93
CA VAL A 159 -11.55 7.53 -7.98
C VAL A 159 -11.44 6.93 -9.38
N ILE A 160 -10.78 5.78 -9.52
CA ILE A 160 -10.56 5.15 -10.84
C ILE A 160 -11.55 4.03 -11.12
N SER A 161 -11.92 3.28 -10.10
CA SER A 161 -12.68 2.04 -10.22
C SER A 161 -13.67 1.94 -9.07
N GLU A 162 -14.76 1.21 -9.26
CA GLU A 162 -15.65 0.79 -8.16
C GLU A 162 -15.26 -0.66 -7.80
N PRO A 163 -14.27 -0.85 -6.92
CA PRO A 163 -13.83 -2.19 -6.56
C PRO A 163 -14.87 -2.93 -5.71
N ASP A 164 -14.97 -4.24 -5.91
CA ASP A 164 -15.64 -5.12 -4.97
C ASP A 164 -14.80 -5.23 -3.68
N ALA A 165 -15.44 -5.23 -2.52
CA ALA A 165 -14.79 -5.39 -1.22
C ALA A 165 -13.91 -6.65 -1.13
N LYS A 166 -14.24 -7.70 -1.90
CA LYS A 166 -13.46 -8.94 -1.96
C LYS A 166 -12.14 -8.83 -2.74
N LEU A 167 -12.03 -7.82 -3.59
CA LEU A 167 -10.87 -7.55 -4.44
C LEU A 167 -9.99 -6.44 -3.86
N ILE A 168 -10.20 -6.06 -2.61
CA ILE A 168 -9.39 -5.06 -1.91
C ILE A 168 -8.86 -5.69 -0.63
N ASP A 169 -7.55 -5.62 -0.44
CA ASP A 169 -6.96 -5.76 0.89
C ASP A 169 -6.60 -4.38 1.42
N VAL A 170 -6.99 -4.13 2.67
CA VAL A 170 -6.53 -2.95 3.40
C VAL A 170 -5.75 -3.44 4.61
N SER A 171 -4.51 -3.00 4.74
CA SER A 171 -3.67 -3.26 5.90
C SER A 171 -3.46 -2.01 6.72
N VAL A 172 -3.41 -2.18 8.03
CA VAL A 172 -3.10 -1.10 8.97
C VAL A 172 -1.85 -1.49 9.73
N THR A 173 -0.78 -0.72 9.53
CA THR A 173 0.48 -0.88 10.25
C THR A 173 0.55 0.18 11.34
N ALA A 174 0.47 -0.23 12.62
CA ALA A 174 0.45 0.68 13.76
C ALA A 174 1.46 0.24 14.83
N PHE A 175 1.96 1.20 15.60
CA PHE A 175 3.00 0.95 16.59
C PHE A 175 2.48 -0.02 17.66
N ASN A 176 3.27 -1.06 17.96
CA ASN A 176 2.98 -2.08 18.96
C ASN A 176 1.62 -2.79 18.77
N ARG A 177 1.15 -2.89 17.52
CA ARG A 177 0.01 -3.74 17.13
C ARG A 177 0.47 -4.84 16.19
N PRO A 178 -0.14 -6.03 16.25
CA PRO A 178 0.10 -7.04 15.24
C PRO A 178 -0.36 -6.53 13.87
N PHE A 179 0.25 -7.08 12.82
CA PHE A 179 -0.23 -6.88 11.47
C PHE A 179 -1.66 -7.41 11.35
N GLU A 180 -2.56 -6.55 10.86
CA GLU A 180 -3.96 -6.89 10.62
C GLU A 180 -4.36 -6.42 9.23
N ILE A 181 -5.02 -7.33 8.50
CA ILE A 181 -5.78 -7.00 7.30
C ILE A 181 -7.21 -6.71 7.79
N VAL A 182 -7.77 -5.60 7.35
CA VAL A 182 -9.13 -5.19 7.70
C VAL A 182 -10.12 -6.19 7.10
N ASP A 183 -11.06 -6.66 7.90
CA ASP A 183 -12.10 -7.58 7.43
C ASP A 183 -12.90 -7.01 6.27
N SER A 184 -13.22 -7.87 5.31
CA SER A 184 -14.01 -7.50 4.12
C SER A 184 -15.39 -6.93 4.47
N SER A 185 -15.97 -7.31 5.61
CA SER A 185 -17.23 -6.76 6.12
C SER A 185 -17.10 -5.28 6.48
N ILE A 186 -15.98 -4.90 7.12
CA ILE A 186 -15.68 -3.51 7.49
C ILE A 186 -15.35 -2.71 6.24
N VAL A 187 -14.56 -3.26 5.32
CA VAL A 187 -14.27 -2.62 4.03
C VAL A 187 -15.57 -2.33 3.27
N ASN A 188 -16.49 -3.29 3.22
CA ASN A 188 -17.78 -3.09 2.56
C ASN A 188 -18.62 -1.96 3.20
N GLN A 189 -18.64 -1.86 4.53
CA GLN A 189 -19.32 -0.75 5.22
C GLN A 189 -18.73 0.62 4.82
N PHE A 190 -17.40 0.71 4.72
CA PHE A 190 -16.75 1.92 4.25
C PHE A 190 -17.09 2.22 2.79
N LEU A 191 -17.08 1.21 1.92
CA LEU A 191 -17.44 1.38 0.50
C LEU A 191 -18.89 1.87 0.34
N SER A 192 -19.85 1.27 1.05
CA SER A 192 -21.26 1.73 1.01
C SER A 192 -21.41 3.16 1.52
N LYS A 193 -20.67 3.53 2.58
CA LYS A 193 -20.65 4.92 3.10
C LYS A 193 -20.09 5.90 2.05
N ILE A 194 -19.01 5.53 1.37
CA ILE A 194 -18.37 6.33 0.33
C ILE A 194 -19.32 6.50 -0.86
N GLU A 195 -19.95 5.42 -1.32
CA GLU A 195 -20.93 5.43 -2.41
C GLU A 195 -22.11 6.36 -2.07
N PHE A 196 -22.69 6.22 -0.88
CA PHE A 196 -23.77 7.09 -0.42
C PHE A 196 -23.35 8.56 -0.40
N SER A 197 -22.15 8.86 0.11
CA SER A 197 -21.63 10.23 0.13
C SER A 197 -21.42 10.80 -1.29
N ARG A 198 -21.07 9.96 -2.27
CA ARG A 198 -20.91 10.36 -3.67
C ARG A 198 -22.27 10.73 -4.27
N ILE A 199 -23.27 9.87 -4.09
CA ILE A 199 -24.64 10.10 -4.58
C ILE A 199 -25.22 11.40 -4.00
N VAL A 200 -25.05 11.64 -2.70
CA VAL A 200 -25.54 12.87 -2.05
C VAL A 200 -24.84 14.10 -2.62
N ASN A 201 -23.52 14.06 -2.80
CA ASN A 201 -22.78 15.19 -3.37
C ASN A 201 -23.15 15.46 -4.84
N ASP A 202 -23.45 14.42 -5.61
CA ASP A 202 -23.91 14.57 -6.99
C ASP A 202 -25.35 15.12 -7.04
N ALA A 203 -26.22 14.73 -6.12
CA ALA A 203 -27.57 15.28 -6.00
C ALA A 203 -27.57 16.77 -5.62
N VAL A 204 -26.75 17.17 -4.63
CA VAL A 204 -26.63 18.58 -4.21
C VAL A 204 -26.13 19.47 -5.35
N LYS A 205 -25.22 18.98 -6.19
CA LYS A 205 -24.75 19.72 -7.37
C LYS A 205 -25.83 19.91 -8.44
N ILE A 206 -26.86 19.06 -8.49
CA ILE A 206 -27.97 19.19 -9.44
C ILE A 206 -28.96 20.27 -8.97
N ASP A 207 -29.16 20.40 -7.65
CA ASP A 207 -30.07 21.39 -7.07
C ASP A 207 -29.50 22.83 -7.05
N GLU A 208 -28.18 22.99 -7.25
CA GLU A 208 -27.49 24.30 -7.32
C GLU A 208 -27.36 24.88 -8.75
N VAL A 209 -27.90 24.20 -9.78
CA VAL A 209 -27.88 24.60 -11.21
C VAL A 209 -29.27 24.98 -11.69
#